data_AF-A0A843WZG1-F1
#
_entry.id   AF-A0A843WZG1-F1
#
_cell.length_a   1.000
_cell.length_b   1.000
_cell.length_c   1.000
_cell.angle_alpha   90.00
_cell.angle_beta   90.00
_cell.angle_gamma   90.00
#
_symmetry.space_group_name_H-M   'P 1'
#
loop_
_entity.id
_entity.type
_entity.pdbx_description
1 polymer ?
#
loop_
_entity_poly.entity_id
_entity_poly.type
_entity_poly.pdbx_seq_one_letter_code
_entity_poly.pdbx_strand_id
1 'polypeptide(L)'
;MAEDKVKFRVGYQRWGAERVFNGQTGEKMHCLIFMGPTFYHRLIHMAEDKVKFRNTGPVHPLTRQPVADRKRFGGVRFGEIERDCLLAHGAAANLHERLFTLSDSSQMQVYQTCTRVANVIQRPVLGGKK
;
A
#
# COMPACT_ATOMS: atom_id res chain seq x y z
N MET A 1 34.82 32.11 -10.94
CA MET A 1 35.20 33.39 -11.59
C MET A 1 34.95 33.42 -13.10
N ALA A 2 35.37 32.41 -13.89
CA ALA A 2 35.12 32.43 -15.34
C ALA A 2 33.62 32.28 -15.68
N GLU A 3 32.91 31.36 -15.02
CA GLU A 3 31.48 31.13 -15.23
C GLU A 3 30.61 32.31 -14.76
N ASP A 4 31.00 32.99 -13.69
CA ASP A 4 30.28 34.15 -13.14
C ASP A 4 30.25 35.32 -14.14
N LYS A 5 31.35 35.50 -14.91
CA LYS A 5 31.45 36.50 -15.97
C LYS A 5 30.60 36.15 -17.19
N VAL A 6 30.47 34.85 -17.50
CA VAL A 6 29.65 34.37 -18.62
C VAL A 6 28.17 34.59 -18.33
N LYS A 7 27.68 34.23 -17.14
CA LYS A 7 26.25 34.40 -16.76
C LYS A 7 25.82 35.87 -16.81
N PHE A 8 26.63 36.77 -16.26
CA PHE A 8 26.37 38.21 -16.30
C PHE A 8 26.36 38.77 -17.73
N ARG A 9 27.24 38.28 -18.61
CA ARG A 9 27.29 38.70 -20.03
C ARG A 9 26.04 38.28 -20.82
N VAL A 10 25.37 37.21 -20.41
CA VAL A 10 24.16 36.68 -21.05
C VAL A 10 22.89 37.27 -20.40
N GLY A 11 23.02 38.18 -19.43
CA GLY A 11 21.89 38.86 -18.77
C GLY A 11 21.24 38.08 -17.62
N TYR A 12 21.88 37.01 -17.16
CA TYR A 12 21.46 36.28 -15.95
C TYR A 12 22.11 36.87 -14.69
N GLN A 13 21.47 36.65 -13.55
CA GLN A 13 22.04 37.05 -12.27
C GLN A 13 23.38 36.31 -12.01
N ARG A 14 24.37 37.04 -11.48
CA ARG A 14 25.73 36.51 -11.22
C ARG A 14 25.74 35.21 -10.42
N TRP A 15 24.81 35.08 -9.46
CA TRP A 15 24.69 33.93 -8.57
C TRP A 15 23.75 32.83 -9.10
N GLY A 16 23.17 32.99 -10.30
CA GLY A 16 22.21 32.03 -10.88
C GLY A 16 20.83 32.02 -10.21
N ALA A 17 20.52 33.02 -9.38
CA ALA A 17 19.22 33.18 -8.75
C ALA A 17 18.35 34.14 -9.55
N GLU A 18 17.16 33.70 -9.95
CA GLU A 18 16.26 34.44 -10.83
C GLU A 18 14.92 34.74 -10.16
N ARG A 19 14.21 35.75 -10.68
CA ARG A 19 12.85 36.09 -10.22
C ARG A 19 11.84 35.16 -10.88
N VAL A 20 11.09 34.44 -10.07
CA VAL A 20 10.04 33.51 -10.52
C VAL A 20 8.67 34.02 -10.06
N PHE A 21 7.65 33.73 -10.86
CA PHE A 21 6.26 34.05 -10.56
C PHE A 21 5.54 32.81 -10.07
N ASN A 22 4.59 32.99 -9.15
CA ASN A 22 3.73 31.92 -8.68
C ASN A 22 2.75 31.49 -9.78
N GLY A 23 2.78 30.22 -10.17
CA GLY A 23 1.89 29.67 -11.21
C GLY A 23 0.41 29.63 -10.82
N GLN A 24 0.07 29.73 -9.54
CA GLN A 24 -1.33 29.75 -9.07
C GLN A 24 -1.90 31.17 -9.00
N THR A 25 -1.15 32.15 -8.48
CA THR A 25 -1.64 33.52 -8.23
C THR A 25 -1.15 34.56 -9.24
N GLY A 26 -0.09 34.26 -10.01
CA GLY A 26 0.55 35.22 -10.92
C GLY A 26 1.43 36.27 -10.24
N GLU A 27 1.53 36.24 -8.90
CA GLU A 27 2.35 37.19 -8.14
C GLU A 27 3.84 36.82 -8.16
N LYS A 28 4.71 37.82 -7.96
CA LYS A 28 6.15 37.60 -7.85
C LYS A 28 6.48 36.91 -6.53
N MET A 29 7.31 35.87 -6.55
CA MET A 29 7.81 35.27 -5.32
C MET A 29 8.68 36.27 -4.56
N HIS A 30 8.55 36.30 -3.23
CA HIS A 30 9.29 37.24 -2.38
C HIS A 30 10.82 37.04 -2.41
N CYS A 31 11.27 35.82 -2.71
CA CYS A 31 12.68 35.44 -2.77
C CYS A 31 13.11 35.08 -4.20
N LEU A 32 14.39 35.24 -4.48
CA LEU A 32 15.00 34.76 -5.72
C LEU A 32 15.22 33.25 -5.64
N ILE A 33 14.97 32.54 -6.74
CA ILE A 33 15.11 31.08 -6.82
C ILE A 33 16.34 30.74 -7.64
N PHE A 34 17.22 29.90 -7.08
CA PHE A 34 18.36 29.36 -7.80
C PHE A 34 17.90 28.29 -8.79
N MET A 35 18.23 28.47 -10.08
CA MET A 35 17.87 27.54 -11.14
C MET A 35 19.05 27.29 -12.06
N GLY A 36 19.16 26.06 -12.56
CA GLY A 36 20.20 25.70 -13.52
C GLY A 36 19.97 24.31 -14.12
N PRO A 37 20.51 24.06 -15.32
CA PRO A 37 20.42 22.74 -15.93
C PRO A 37 21.16 21.72 -15.07
N THR A 38 20.45 20.70 -14.62
CA THR A 38 21.02 19.58 -13.87
C THR A 38 20.65 18.29 -14.59
N PHE A 39 21.60 17.36 -14.74
CA PHE A 39 21.35 16.09 -15.40
C PHE A 39 20.64 15.13 -14.43
N TYR A 40 19.44 14.68 -14.80
CA TYR A 40 18.62 13.77 -13.99
C TYR A 40 18.58 12.38 -14.61
N HIS A 41 18.58 11.36 -13.75
CA HIS A 41 18.35 9.97 -14.15
C HIS A 41 17.03 9.48 -13.57
N ARG A 42 16.25 8.76 -14.37
CA ARG A 42 15.04 8.09 -13.92
C ARG A 42 15.37 6.72 -13.35
N LEU A 43 14.95 6.46 -12.11
CA LEU A 43 15.10 5.15 -11.48
C LEU A 43 14.06 4.15 -12.02
N ILE A 44 14.41 2.86 -11.99
CA ILE A 44 13.56 1.76 -12.46
C ILE A 44 12.39 1.45 -11.51
N HIS A 45 12.49 1.84 -10.24
CA HIS A 45 11.48 1.50 -9.24
C HIS A 45 10.26 2.42 -9.37
N MET A 46 9.23 1.92 -10.04
CA MET A 46 7.96 2.61 -10.18
C MET A 46 7.01 2.28 -9.04
N ALA A 47 6.21 3.27 -8.61
CA ALA A 47 5.20 3.08 -7.57
C ALA A 47 4.02 2.22 -8.05
N GLU A 48 3.70 2.29 -9.34
CA GLU A 48 2.69 1.47 -10.00
C GLU A 48 2.95 -0.03 -9.80
N ASP A 49 4.22 -0.42 -9.92
CA ASP A 49 4.68 -1.79 -9.68
C ASP A 49 4.60 -2.22 -8.23
N LYS A 50 4.13 -1.39 -7.28
CA LYS A 50 4.01 -1.74 -5.85
C LYS A 50 2.57 -1.88 -5.37
N VAL A 51 1.59 -1.47 -6.16
CA VAL A 51 0.17 -1.55 -5.76
C VAL A 51 -0.30 -3.00 -5.64
N LYS A 52 -0.92 -3.34 -4.52
CA LYS A 52 -1.47 -4.67 -4.22
C LYS A 52 -2.87 -4.52 -3.63
N PHE A 53 -3.88 -5.10 -4.27
CA PHE A 53 -5.25 -5.16 -3.78
C PHE A 53 -5.81 -6.57 -3.95
N ARG A 54 -6.76 -6.95 -3.09
CA ARG A 54 -7.49 -8.21 -3.15
C ARG A 54 -8.86 -8.02 -2.51
N ASN A 55 -9.92 -8.43 -3.22
CA ASN A 55 -11.25 -8.59 -2.65
C ASN A 55 -11.45 -10.07 -2.27
N THR A 56 -11.49 -10.93 -3.29
CA THR A 56 -11.52 -12.39 -3.17
C THR A 56 -10.43 -13.00 -4.07
N GLY A 57 -10.10 -14.28 -3.88
CA GLY A 57 -9.03 -14.90 -4.64
C GLY A 57 -8.67 -16.32 -4.18
N PRO A 58 -7.60 -16.92 -4.74
CA PRO A 58 -7.23 -18.29 -4.44
C PRO A 58 -6.82 -18.44 -2.97
N VAL A 59 -7.13 -19.63 -2.43
CA VAL A 59 -6.83 -20.03 -1.06
C VAL A 59 -5.96 -21.28 -1.07
N HIS A 60 -5.14 -21.44 -0.04
CA HIS A 60 -4.31 -22.63 0.13
C HIS A 60 -5.17 -23.86 0.50
N PRO A 61 -4.99 -25.04 -0.12
CA PRO A 61 -5.87 -26.19 0.11
C PRO A 61 -5.84 -26.72 1.55
N LEU A 62 -4.67 -26.67 2.22
CA LEU A 62 -4.50 -27.14 3.60
C LEU A 62 -5.14 -26.20 4.63
N THR A 63 -4.74 -24.92 4.64
CA THR A 63 -5.14 -23.94 5.66
C THR A 63 -6.38 -23.14 5.29
N ARG A 64 -6.78 -23.15 4.00
CA ARG A 64 -7.85 -22.31 3.44
C ARG A 64 -7.63 -20.80 3.57
N GLN A 65 -6.43 -20.40 3.93
CA GLN A 65 -6.05 -18.99 4.02
C GLN A 65 -5.66 -18.44 2.64
N PRO A 66 -5.74 -17.12 2.43
CA PRO A 66 -5.23 -16.45 1.25
C PRO A 66 -3.77 -16.82 0.92
N VAL A 67 -3.49 -17.09 -0.35
CA VAL A 67 -2.11 -17.34 -0.83
C VAL A 67 -1.26 -16.07 -0.67
N ALA A 68 0.04 -16.20 -0.38
CA ALA A 68 0.93 -15.05 -0.17
C ALA A 68 1.38 -14.35 -1.48
N ASP A 69 1.40 -15.08 -2.60
CA ASP A 69 1.99 -14.64 -3.86
C ASP A 69 1.24 -13.47 -4.49
N ARG A 70 1.95 -12.36 -4.72
CA ARG A 70 1.39 -11.16 -5.33
C ARG A 70 0.90 -11.41 -6.77
N LYS A 71 1.60 -12.22 -7.55
CA LYS A 71 1.21 -12.50 -8.96
C LYS A 71 -0.11 -13.26 -9.04
N ARG A 72 -0.50 -13.96 -7.97
CA ARG A 72 -1.73 -14.75 -7.86
C ARG A 72 -2.83 -14.04 -7.09
N PHE A 73 -2.83 -12.70 -7.08
CA PHE A 73 -3.76 -11.89 -6.27
C PHE A 73 -3.76 -12.33 -4.79
N GLY A 74 -2.57 -12.56 -4.25
CA GLY A 74 -2.38 -13.03 -2.88
C GLY A 74 -2.85 -12.02 -1.83
N GLY A 75 -3.23 -12.53 -0.66
CA GLY A 75 -3.63 -11.71 0.48
C GLY A 75 -2.44 -10.94 1.08
N VAL A 76 -2.75 -9.88 1.82
CA VAL A 76 -1.77 -9.20 2.68
C VAL A 76 -1.74 -9.94 4.02
N ARG A 77 -0.54 -10.20 4.54
CA ARG A 77 -0.38 -10.84 5.85
C ARG A 77 -0.74 -9.82 6.93
N PHE A 78 -1.69 -10.20 7.79
CA PHE A 78 -1.91 -9.54 9.06
C PHE A 78 -1.06 -10.26 10.11
N GLY A 79 -0.02 -9.60 10.61
CA GLY A 79 0.98 -10.20 11.49
C GLY A 79 0.63 -10.08 12.97
N GLU A 80 1.57 -10.52 13.79
CA GLU A 80 1.44 -10.52 15.25
C GLU A 80 1.44 -9.09 15.80
N ILE A 81 2.28 -8.23 15.22
CA ILE A 81 2.38 -6.82 15.65
C ILE A 81 1.06 -6.10 15.38
N GLU A 82 0.44 -6.31 14.22
CA GLU A 82 -0.83 -5.68 13.88
C GLU A 82 -1.97 -6.20 14.75
N ARG A 83 -1.96 -7.48 15.11
CA ARG A 83 -2.88 -8.06 16.10
C ARG A 83 -2.72 -7.36 17.45
N ASP A 84 -1.49 -7.23 17.94
CA ASP A 84 -1.22 -6.66 19.25
C ASP A 84 -1.60 -5.18 19.32
N CYS A 85 -1.41 -4.43 18.23
CA CYS A 85 -1.91 -3.06 18.10
C CYS A 85 -3.44 -2.99 18.21
N LEU A 86 -4.19 -3.86 17.50
CA LEU A 86 -5.65 -3.87 17.59
C LEU A 86 -6.16 -4.28 18.97
N LEU A 87 -5.46 -5.20 19.64
CA LEU A 87 -5.74 -5.57 21.02
C LEU A 87 -5.53 -4.38 21.98
N ALA A 88 -4.42 -3.65 21.84
CA ALA A 88 -4.14 -2.47 22.66
C ALA A 88 -5.20 -1.36 22.48
N HIS A 89 -5.76 -1.22 21.28
CA HIS A 89 -6.87 -0.30 21.01
C HIS A 89 -8.24 -0.80 21.50
N GLY A 90 -8.36 -2.04 22.00
CA GLY A 90 -9.64 -2.63 22.41
C GLY A 90 -10.59 -2.96 21.26
N ALA A 91 -10.09 -3.03 20.02
CA ALA A 91 -10.90 -3.24 18.82
C ALA A 91 -11.14 -4.74 18.54
N ALA A 92 -11.75 -5.45 19.49
CA ALA A 92 -11.94 -6.91 19.42
C ALA A 92 -12.77 -7.36 18.21
N ALA A 93 -13.80 -6.62 17.83
CA ALA A 93 -14.63 -6.93 16.67
C ALA A 93 -13.81 -6.89 15.36
N ASN A 94 -12.96 -5.86 15.19
CA ASN A 94 -12.09 -5.73 14.03
C ASN A 94 -11.04 -6.84 13.98
N LEU A 95 -10.51 -7.24 15.14
CA LEU A 95 -9.56 -8.34 15.23
C LEU A 95 -10.21 -9.68 14.82
N HIS A 96 -11.43 -9.94 15.28
CA HIS A 96 -12.18 -11.13 14.89
C HIS A 96 -12.49 -11.13 13.37
N GLU A 97 -12.86 -9.98 12.82
CA GLU A 97 -13.12 -9.85 11.38
C GLU A 97 -11.86 -10.17 10.55
N ARG A 98 -10.71 -9.60 10.92
CA ARG A 98 -9.44 -9.76 10.20
C ARG A 98 -8.83 -11.16 10.33
N LEU A 99 -8.89 -11.76 11.51
CA LEU A 99 -8.25 -13.05 11.80
C LEU A 99 -9.13 -14.28 11.54
N PHE A 100 -10.46 -14.12 11.45
CA PHE A 100 -11.37 -15.25 11.28
C PHE A 100 -12.34 -15.04 10.12
N THR A 101 -13.17 -14.00 10.17
CA THR A 101 -14.28 -13.83 9.21
C THR A 101 -13.78 -13.68 7.76
N LEU A 102 -12.70 -12.93 7.55
CA LEU A 102 -12.16 -12.64 6.21
C LEU A 102 -11.08 -13.64 5.73
N SER A 103 -10.52 -14.46 6.63
CA SER A 103 -9.44 -15.39 6.32
C SER A 103 -9.94 -16.80 6.03
N ASP A 104 -10.43 -17.49 7.05
CA ASP A 104 -10.60 -18.94 7.11
C ASP A 104 -11.86 -19.37 7.90
N SER A 105 -12.89 -18.52 7.88
CA SER A 105 -14.20 -18.80 8.46
C SER A 105 -14.70 -20.19 8.04
N SER A 106 -15.01 -21.03 9.02
CA SER A 106 -15.55 -22.38 8.80
C SER A 106 -16.61 -22.72 9.84
N GLN A 107 -17.56 -23.57 9.46
CA GLN A 107 -18.57 -24.10 10.36
C GLN A 107 -18.29 -25.59 10.60
N MET A 108 -18.36 -26.02 11.85
CA MET A 108 -18.11 -27.40 12.26
C MET A 108 -19.29 -27.92 13.07
N GLN A 109 -19.71 -29.16 12.82
CA GLN A 109 -20.78 -29.80 13.57
C GLN A 109 -20.18 -30.64 14.69
N VAL A 110 -20.65 -30.39 15.91
CA VAL A 110 -20.21 -31.08 17.12
C VAL A 110 -21.40 -31.82 17.69
N TYR A 111 -21.31 -33.14 17.79
CA TYR A 111 -22.33 -33.95 18.48
C TYR A 111 -22.20 -33.73 19.99
N GLN A 112 -23.30 -33.42 20.68
CA GLN A 112 -23.27 -33.14 22.12
C GLN A 112 -22.94 -34.38 22.96
N THR A 113 -23.30 -35.56 22.48
CA THR A 113 -23.13 -36.84 23.18
C THR A 113 -21.79 -37.52 22.92
N CYS A 114 -21.10 -37.16 21.84
CA CYS A 114 -19.81 -37.74 21.48
C CYS A 114 -18.78 -36.62 21.30
N THR A 115 -17.63 -36.72 21.94
CA THR A 115 -16.45 -35.84 21.72
C THR A 115 -15.79 -36.06 20.35
N ARG A 116 -16.57 -36.44 19.33
CA ARG A 116 -16.12 -36.57 17.94
C ARG A 116 -16.61 -35.37 17.17
N VAL A 117 -15.67 -34.73 16.49
CA VAL A 117 -15.90 -33.50 15.78
C VAL A 117 -15.88 -33.81 14.29
N ALA A 118 -16.96 -33.51 13.57
CA ALA A 118 -17.04 -33.71 12.12
C ALA A 118 -16.94 -32.36 11.41
N ASN A 119 -15.84 -32.18 10.68
CA ASN A 119 -15.65 -30.99 9.85
C ASN A 119 -16.53 -31.10 8.60
N VAL A 120 -17.69 -30.45 8.64
CA VAL A 120 -18.55 -30.31 7.46
C VAL A 120 -18.08 -29.11 6.67
N ILE A 121 -17.49 -29.36 5.50
CA ILE A 121 -17.08 -28.31 4.58
C ILE A 121 -18.35 -27.76 3.91
N GLN A 122 -19.00 -26.79 4.54
CA GLN A 122 -20.02 -26.02 3.85
C GLN A 122 -19.33 -25.16 2.78
N ARG A 123 -19.37 -25.62 1.53
CA ARG A 123 -19.18 -24.71 0.40
C ARG A 123 -20.32 -23.69 0.51
N PRO A 124 -20.05 -22.37 0.51
CA PRO A 124 -21.14 -21.42 0.51
C PRO A 124 -22.02 -21.71 -0.70
N VAL A 125 -23.32 -21.55 -0.43
CA VAL A 125 -24.49 -21.78 -1.28
C VAL A 125 -24.25 -21.52 -2.78
N LEU A 126 -24.89 -22.35 -3.61
CA LEU A 126 -25.08 -22.18 -5.06
C LEU A 126 -25.21 -20.69 -5.44
N GLY A 127 -24.19 -20.12 -6.07
CA GLY A 127 -24.23 -18.78 -6.67
C GLY A 127 -23.23 -17.76 -6.13
N GLY A 128 -22.63 -17.99 -4.95
CA GLY A 128 -21.56 -17.12 -4.42
C GLY A 128 -20.19 -17.47 -5.01
N LYS A 129 -19.83 -16.90 -6.16
CA LYS A 129 -18.42 -16.93 -6.60
C LYS A 129 -17.60 -16.12 -5.59
N LYS A 130 -16.70 -16.78 -4.86
CA LYS A 130 -15.51 -16.10 -4.33
C LYS A 130 -14.65 -15.70 -5.52
#